data_AF-A0A535LXC9-F1
#
_entry.id   AF-A0A535LXC9-F1
#
_cell.length_a   1.000
_cell.length_b   1.000
_cell.length_c   1.000
_cell.angle_alpha   90.00
_cell.angle_beta   90.00
_cell.angle_gamma   90.00
#
_symmetry.space_group_name_H-M   'P 1'
#
loop_
_entity.id
_entity.type
_entity.pdbx_description
1 polymer ?
#
loop_
_entity_poly.entity_id
_entity_poly.type
_entity_poly.pdbx_seq_one_letter_code
_entity_poly.pdbx_strand_id
1 'polypeptide(L)'
;MKPDRPAGGVEGSLAALRRKLPELWDSAAAALAKGQDQLAGLALRRRRVLMRELESLSLLLATGAPPARVVPRLEAADRLLEASLCEASRTDQVLPKEPVVLELDPAVRSDLRLLREGSRNQPDAGPATEQQEGGT
;
A
#
# COMPACT_ATOMS: atom_id res chain seq x y z
N MET A 1 -24.02 -9.05 -17.28
CA MET A 1 -23.50 -8.95 -15.90
C MET A 1 -23.66 -7.51 -15.44
N LYS A 2 -24.49 -7.25 -14.43
CA LYS A 2 -24.56 -5.92 -13.77
C LYS A 2 -23.57 -5.93 -12.61
N PRO A 3 -22.77 -4.87 -12.40
CA PRO A 3 -21.86 -4.83 -11.26
C PRO A 3 -22.70 -4.84 -9.99
N ASP A 4 -22.32 -5.71 -9.05
CA ASP A 4 -22.82 -5.76 -7.69
C ASP A 4 -22.84 -4.34 -7.11
N ARG A 5 -24.04 -3.78 -6.98
CA ARG A 5 -24.23 -2.51 -6.28
C ARG A 5 -23.97 -2.85 -4.81
N PRO A 6 -22.94 -2.31 -4.15
CA PRO A 6 -22.67 -2.64 -2.76
C PRO A 6 -23.94 -2.33 -1.96
N ALA A 7 -24.43 -3.33 -1.22
CA ALA A 7 -25.75 -3.33 -0.58
C ALA A 7 -26.00 -2.20 0.44
N GLY A 8 -25.06 -1.27 0.63
CA GLY A 8 -25.10 -0.16 1.60
C GLY A 8 -24.95 1.25 1.01
N GLY A 9 -25.08 1.44 -0.31
CA GLY A 9 -25.01 2.77 -0.92
C GLY A 9 -23.67 3.49 -0.69
N VAL A 10 -23.71 4.83 -0.72
CA VAL A 10 -22.51 5.70 -0.64
C VAL A 10 -21.75 5.52 0.68
N GLU A 11 -22.48 5.28 1.78
CA GLU A 11 -21.94 5.01 3.11
C GLU A 11 -21.27 3.63 3.19
N GLY A 12 -21.88 2.62 2.57
CA GLY A 12 -21.30 1.27 2.46
C GLY A 12 -19.97 1.28 1.69
N SER A 13 -19.89 2.04 0.60
CA SER A 13 -18.64 2.23 -0.16
C SER A 13 -17.57 2.95 0.66
N LEU A 14 -17.93 3.98 1.43
CA LEU A 14 -17.00 4.65 2.34
C LEU A 14 -16.47 3.70 3.41
N ALA A 15 -17.34 2.87 3.99
CA ALA A 15 -16.95 1.87 4.97
C ALA A 15 -16.08 0.75 4.38
N ALA A 16 -16.27 0.39 3.11
CA ALA A 16 -15.40 -0.55 2.40
C ALA A 16 -13.99 0.03 2.21
N LEU A 17 -13.87 1.29 1.78
CA LEU A 17 -12.57 1.97 1.65
C LEU A 17 -11.81 2.05 2.97
N ARG A 18 -12.51 2.36 4.07
CA ARG A 18 -11.92 2.38 5.41
C ARG A 18 -11.37 1.03 5.84
N ARG A 19 -12.01 -0.07 5.43
CA ARG A 19 -11.55 -1.43 5.77
C ARG A 19 -10.28 -1.84 5.03
N LYS A 20 -10.04 -1.28 3.85
CA LYS A 20 -8.84 -1.52 3.02
C LYS A 20 -7.65 -0.63 3.39
N LEU A 21 -7.86 0.47 4.14
CA LEU A 21 -6.76 1.36 4.56
C LEU A 21 -5.62 0.67 5.35
N PRO A 22 -5.91 -0.28 6.27
CA PRO A 22 -4.86 -1.05 6.95
C PRO A 22 -3.94 -1.80 5.99
N GLU A 23 -4.44 -2.27 4.84
CA GLU A 23 -3.64 -3.02 3.85
C GLU A 23 -2.50 -2.16 3.27
N LEU A 24 -2.67 -0.83 3.19
CA LEU A 24 -1.59 0.09 2.83
C LEU A 24 -0.50 0.17 3.89
N TRP A 25 -0.83 -0.06 5.16
CA TRP A 25 0.17 -0.18 6.23
C TRP A 25 1.00 -1.42 6.04
N ASP A 26 0.34 -2.56 5.84
CA ASP A 26 0.98 -3.85 5.71
C ASP A 26 1.87 -3.89 4.47
N SER A 27 1.40 -3.28 3.39
CA SER A 27 2.18 -3.03 2.18
C SER A 27 3.43 -2.17 2.44
N ALA A 28 3.30 -1.06 3.16
CA ALA A 28 4.43 -0.21 3.51
C ALA A 28 5.43 -0.93 4.43
N ALA A 29 4.95 -1.67 5.43
CA ALA A 29 5.77 -2.46 6.34
C ALA A 29 6.54 -3.56 5.60
N ALA A 30 5.87 -4.28 4.69
CA ALA A 30 6.51 -5.29 3.84
C ALA A 30 7.60 -4.67 2.94
N ALA A 31 7.34 -3.50 2.36
CA ALA A 31 8.32 -2.78 1.56
C ALA A 31 9.55 -2.34 2.38
N LEU A 32 9.33 -1.84 3.61
CA LEU A 32 10.41 -1.47 4.52
C LEU A 32 11.29 -2.67 4.90
N ALA A 33 10.66 -3.81 5.20
CA ALA A 33 11.35 -5.06 5.51
C ALA A 33 12.22 -5.56 4.35
N LYS A 34 11.78 -5.32 3.11
CA LYS A 34 12.52 -5.61 1.88
C LYS A 34 13.57 -4.53 1.51
N GLY A 35 13.76 -3.50 2.34
CA GLY A 35 14.69 -2.40 2.03
C GLY A 35 14.19 -1.41 0.98
N GLN A 36 12.92 -1.48 0.58
CA GLN A 36 12.30 -0.64 -0.45
C GLN A 36 11.74 0.65 0.16
N ASP A 37 12.63 1.49 0.71
CA ASP A 37 12.26 2.75 1.38
C ASP A 37 11.35 3.66 0.54
N GLN A 38 11.64 3.74 -0.76
CA GLN A 38 10.90 4.63 -1.63
C GLN A 38 9.44 4.19 -1.82
N LEU A 39 9.22 2.88 -1.87
CA LEU A 39 7.89 2.30 -2.02
C LEU A 39 7.08 2.43 -0.73
N ALA A 40 7.72 2.17 0.41
CA ALA A 40 7.12 2.42 1.71
C ALA A 40 6.70 3.89 1.87
N GLY A 41 7.56 4.83 1.47
CA GLY A 41 7.25 6.25 1.51
C GLY A 41 6.13 6.67 0.56
N LEU A 42 6.05 6.06 -0.61
CA LEU A 42 4.93 6.26 -1.51
C LEU A 42 3.61 5.75 -0.90
N ALA A 43 3.59 4.52 -0.39
CA ALA A 43 2.42 3.91 0.25
C ALA A 43 1.93 4.76 1.44
N LEU A 44 2.84 5.24 2.30
CA LEU A 44 2.50 6.08 3.45
C LEU A 44 1.93 7.45 3.05
N ARG A 45 2.48 8.10 2.01
CA ARG A 45 1.94 9.37 1.51
C ARG A 45 0.56 9.21 0.90
N ARG A 46 0.36 8.18 0.08
CA ARG A 46 -0.96 7.90 -0.52
C ARG A 46 -1.99 7.55 0.53
N ARG A 47 -1.60 6.81 1.58
CA ARG A 47 -2.45 6.60 2.77
C ARG A 47 -2.85 7.93 3.41
N ARG A 48 -1.91 8.86 3.63
CA ARG A 48 -2.23 10.17 4.22
C ARG A 48 -3.22 10.96 3.37
N VAL A 49 -3.07 10.94 2.05
CA VAL A 49 -4.02 11.57 1.11
C VAL A 49 -5.40 10.90 1.21
N LEU A 50 -5.45 9.57 1.20
CA LEU A 50 -6.70 8.80 1.30
C LEU A 50 -7.42 9.04 2.62
N MET A 51 -6.72 9.10 3.75
CA MET A 51 -7.33 9.40 5.05
C MET A 51 -8.01 10.78 5.05
N ARG A 52 -7.34 11.81 4.53
CA ARG A 52 -7.92 13.16 4.40
C ARG A 52 -9.14 13.19 3.49
N GLU A 53 -9.08 12.46 2.37
CA GLU A 53 -10.20 12.39 1.44
C GLU A 53 -11.41 11.67 2.07
N LEU A 54 -11.18 10.59 2.82
CA LEU A 54 -12.25 9.87 3.51
C LEU A 54 -12.88 10.68 4.64
N GLU A 55 -12.10 11.49 5.36
CA GLU A 55 -12.62 12.48 6.31
C GLU A 55 -13.49 13.53 5.62
N SER A 56 -13.01 14.08 4.49
CA SER A 56 -13.78 15.04 3.67
C SER A 56 -15.10 14.44 3.18
N LEU A 57 -15.08 13.19 2.71
CA LEU A 57 -16.26 12.48 2.25
C LEU A 57 -17.24 12.18 3.38
N SER A 58 -16.74 11.89 4.57
CA SER A 58 -17.58 11.72 5.77
C SER A 58 -18.32 12.99 6.13
N LEU A 59 -17.63 14.15 6.06
CA LEU A 59 -18.24 15.45 6.32
C LEU A 59 -19.27 15.81 5.23
N LEU A 60 -18.95 15.54 3.97
CA LEU A 60 -19.88 15.76 2.85
C LEU A 60 -21.16 14.92 3.00
N LEU A 61 -21.05 13.66 3.44
CA LEU A 61 -22.21 12.83 3.75
C LEU A 61 -23.00 13.37 4.94
N ALA A 62 -22.33 13.75 6.03
CA ALA A 62 -22.97 14.32 7.21
C ALA A 62 -23.75 15.63 6.92
N THR A 63 -23.32 16.38 5.90
CA THR A 63 -23.99 17.61 5.45
C THR A 63 -25.13 17.37 4.44
N GLY A 64 -25.44 16.11 4.12
CA GLY A 64 -26.50 15.76 3.16
C GLY A 64 -26.15 16.11 1.72
N ALA A 65 -24.85 16.13 1.36
CA ALA A 65 -24.42 16.45 0.01
C ALA A 65 -25.04 15.49 -1.03
N PRO A 66 -25.40 15.99 -2.23
CA PRO A 66 -26.06 15.17 -3.24
C PRO A 66 -25.13 14.04 -3.74
N PRO A 67 -25.66 12.84 -4.03
CA PRO A 67 -24.86 11.70 -4.50
C PRO A 67 -23.99 12.01 -5.72
N ALA A 68 -24.43 12.91 -6.60
CA ALA A 68 -23.67 13.37 -7.78
C ALA A 68 -22.30 13.98 -7.44
N ARG A 69 -22.12 14.53 -6.23
CA ARG A 69 -20.84 15.09 -5.76
C ARG A 69 -19.99 14.07 -5.00
N VAL A 70 -20.62 13.07 -4.37
CA VAL A 70 -19.94 12.13 -3.46
C VAL A 70 -19.47 10.88 -4.20
N VAL A 71 -20.29 10.34 -5.11
CA VAL A 71 -19.99 9.10 -5.85
C VAL A 71 -18.69 9.20 -6.67
N PRO A 72 -18.45 10.25 -7.48
CA PRO A 72 -17.21 10.32 -8.27
C PRO A 72 -15.94 10.42 -7.41
N ARG A 73 -16.03 11.06 -6.24
CA ARG A 73 -14.90 11.19 -5.31
C ARG A 73 -14.60 9.88 -4.60
N LEU A 74 -15.63 9.10 -4.25
CA LEU A 74 -15.45 7.73 -3.74
C LEU A 74 -14.79 6.83 -4.78
N GLU A 75 -15.24 6.88 -6.04
CA GLU A 75 -14.61 6.10 -7.12
C GLU A 75 -13.15 6.49 -7.35
N ALA A 76 -12.83 7.79 -7.30
CA ALA A 76 -11.45 8.27 -7.40
C ALA A 76 -10.58 7.78 -6.24
N ALA A 77 -11.10 7.81 -5.01
CA ALA A 77 -10.41 7.29 -3.83
C ALA A 77 -10.17 5.77 -3.93
N ASP A 78 -11.16 5.00 -4.39
CA ASP A 78 -11.03 3.56 -4.60
C ASP A 78 -9.98 3.22 -5.66
N ARG A 79 -10.00 3.91 -6.81
CA ARG A 79 -8.98 3.73 -7.85
C ARG A 79 -7.57 4.07 -7.36
N LEU A 80 -7.41 5.12 -6.55
CA LEU A 80 -6.12 5.48 -5.98
C LEU A 80 -5.62 4.42 -4.99
N LEU A 81 -6.53 3.84 -4.20
CA LEU A 81 -6.22 2.77 -3.27
C LEU A 81 -5.79 1.49 -4.01
N GLU A 82 -6.57 1.04 -4.98
CA GLU A 82 -6.26 -0.13 -5.82
C GLU A 82 -4.93 0.04 -6.57
N ALA A 83 -4.68 1.23 -7.16
CA ALA A 83 -3.42 1.53 -7.82
C ALA A 83 -2.23 1.45 -6.86
N SER A 84 -2.42 1.88 -5.61
CA SER A 84 -1.36 1.84 -4.59
C SER A 84 -1.04 0.42 -4.15
N LEU A 85 -2.06 -0.41 -3.94
CA LEU A 85 -1.88 -1.83 -3.60
C LEU A 85 -1.27 -2.61 -4.76
N CYS A 86 -1.72 -2.36 -6.00
CA CYS A 86 -1.14 -2.95 -7.21
C CYS A 86 0.34 -2.56 -7.44
N GLU A 87 0.72 -1.32 -7.16
CA GLU A 87 2.11 -0.88 -7.35
C GLU A 87 3.05 -1.53 -6.33
N ALA A 88 2.57 -1.71 -5.09
CA ALA A 88 3.29 -2.45 -4.06
C ALA A 88 3.42 -3.96 -4.33
N SER A 89 2.51 -4.55 -5.11
CA SER A 89 2.55 -5.97 -5.44
C SER A 89 3.44 -6.31 -6.64
N ARG A 90 3.72 -5.33 -7.53
CA ARG A 90 4.50 -5.53 -8.77
C ARG A 90 6.00 -5.31 -8.61
N THR A 91 6.44 -4.87 -7.45
CA THR A 91 7.75 -4.24 -7.27
C THR A 91 8.77 -5.22 -6.73
N ASP A 92 9.16 -6.14 -7.60
CA ASP A 92 10.53 -6.66 -7.66
C ASP A 92 11.39 -5.91 -8.70
N GLN A 93 10.83 -4.99 -9.51
CA GLN A 93 11.52 -4.52 -10.72
C GLN A 93 11.56 -3.00 -11.01
N VAL A 94 10.89 -2.12 -10.26
CA VAL A 94 10.94 -0.68 -10.59
C VAL A 94 11.06 0.19 -9.34
N LEU A 95 12.25 0.76 -9.15
CA LEU A 95 12.48 1.83 -8.19
C LEU A 95 11.73 3.10 -8.69
N PRO A 96 10.91 3.78 -7.88
CA PRO A 96 10.22 4.98 -8.32
C PRO A 96 11.23 6.08 -8.72
N LYS A 97 10.85 6.90 -9.72
CA LYS A 97 11.74 7.90 -10.35
C LYS A 97 12.19 9.03 -9.41
N GLU A 98 11.51 9.23 -8.28
CA GLU A 98 11.87 10.24 -7.29
C GLU A 98 12.28 9.57 -5.96
N PRO A 99 13.47 9.88 -5.43
CA PRO A 99 13.88 9.40 -4.12
C PRO A 99 12.94 9.97 -3.06
N VAL A 100 12.28 9.06 -2.35
CA VAL A 100 11.39 9.42 -1.26
C VAL A 100 12.17 9.48 0.02
N VAL A 101 12.36 10.70 0.54
CA VAL A 101 12.86 10.88 1.90
C VAL A 101 11.69 10.59 2.85
N LEU A 102 11.79 9.44 3.50
CA LEU A 102 10.92 9.04 4.59
C LEU A 102 11.39 9.73 5.87
N GLU A 103 10.70 10.80 6.29
CA GLU A 103 10.85 11.34 7.65
C GLU A 103 10.17 10.42 8.65
N LEU A 104 10.85 9.32 8.95
CA LEU A 104 10.46 8.38 9.99
C LEU A 104 10.96 8.89 11.34
N ASP A 105 10.15 8.65 12.37
CA ASP A 105 10.55 8.86 13.75
C ASP A 105 11.90 8.16 14.03
N PRO A 106 12.83 8.77 14.79
CA PRO A 106 14.13 8.17 15.11
C PRO A 106 14.04 6.75 15.68
N ALA A 107 13.02 6.45 16.49
CA ALA A 107 12.81 5.11 17.04
C ALA A 107 12.48 4.11 15.93
N VAL A 108 11.59 4.47 15.01
CA VAL A 108 11.21 3.65 13.86
C VAL A 108 12.39 3.41 12.92
N ARG A 109 13.29 4.40 12.76
CA ARG A 109 14.52 4.23 11.97
C ARG A 109 15.48 3.22 12.62
N SER A 110 15.58 3.21 13.94
CA SER A 110 16.40 2.24 14.68
C SER A 110 15.85 0.83 14.53
N ASP A 111 14.54 0.67 14.72
CA ASP A 111 13.86 -0.63 14.58
C ASP A 111 13.98 -1.19 13.16
N LEU A 112 13.81 -0.35 12.14
CA LEU A 112 13.99 -0.75 10.74
C LEU A 112 15.43 -1.13 10.42
N ARG A 113 16.41 -0.45 11.03
CA ARG A 113 17.81 -0.82 10.88
C ARG A 113 18.07 -2.20 11.48
N LEU A 114 17.55 -2.48 12.66
CA LEU A 114 17.65 -3.79 13.30
C LEU A 114 16.97 -4.89 12.48
N LEU A 115 15.78 -4.62 11.93
CA LEU A 115 15.08 -5.55 11.03
C LEU A 115 15.86 -5.82 9.75
N ARG A 116 16.48 -4.79 9.15
CA ARG A 116 17.33 -4.95 7.96
C ARG A 116 18.59 -5.75 8.26
N GLU A 117 19.23 -5.49 9.39
CA GLU A 117 20.40 -6.24 9.85
C GLU A 117 20.02 -7.70 10.13
N GLY A 118 18.82 -7.97 10.67
CA GLY A 118 18.26 -9.31 10.83
C GLY A 118 17.99 -10.03 9.49
N SER A 119 17.40 -9.34 8.52
CA SER A 119 17.14 -9.90 7.18
C SER A 119 18.43 -10.15 6.38
N ARG A 120 19.46 -9.32 6.55
CA ARG A 120 20.77 -9.50 5.90
C ARG A 120 21.58 -10.65 6.48
N ASN A 121 21.25 -11.06 7.71
CA ASN A 121 21.84 -12.18 8.41
C ASN A 121 21.01 -13.47 8.27
N GLN A 122 19.91 -13.47 7.52
CA GLN A 122 19.37 -14.72 7.00
C GLN A 122 20.25 -15.16 5.83
N PRO A 123 20.93 -16.32 5.92
CA PRO A 123 21.60 -16.87 4.76
C PRO A 123 20.55 -17.16 3.69
N ASP A 124 20.80 -16.63 2.49
CA ASP A 124 20.16 -17.10 1.26
C ASP A 124 20.09 -18.63 1.28
N ALA A 125 18.89 -19.17 1.39
CA ALA A 125 18.64 -20.54 0.98
C ALA A 125 18.52 -20.55 -0.55
N GLY A 126 19.65 -20.40 -1.23
CA GLY A 126 19.81 -20.67 -2.66
C GLY A 126 21.23 -20.36 -3.11
N PRO A 127 21.83 -21.09 -4.07
CA PRO A 127 21.32 -22.20 -4.88
C PRO A 127 22.11 -23.50 -4.66
N ALA A 128 21.44 -24.65 -4.49
CA ALA A 128 22.12 -25.95 -4.62
C ALA A 128 22.23 -26.30 -6.11
N THR A 129 23.31 -25.83 -6.72
CA THR A 129 23.82 -26.31 -8.00
C THR A 129 24.29 -27.75 -7.83
N GLU A 130 23.50 -28.74 -8.23
CA GLU A 130 24.02 -30.08 -8.57
C GLU A 130 24.30 -30.09 -10.08
N GLN A 131 25.48 -29.60 -10.45
CA GLN A 131 26.19 -30.17 -11.59
C GLN A 131 26.72 -31.53 -11.11
N GLN A 132 26.16 -32.62 -11.62
CA GLN A 132 26.88 -33.88 -11.68
C GLN A 132 26.99 -34.29 -13.15
N GLU A 133 28.24 -34.29 -13.60
CA GLU A 133 28.74 -34.85 -14.84
C GLU A 133 28.18 -36.27 -15.09
N GLY A 134 27.86 -36.56 -16.34
CA GLY A 134 27.46 -37.88 -16.78
C GLY A 134 27.56 -38.02 -18.29
N GLY A 135 28.76 -37.76 -18.83
CA GLY A 135 29.12 -38.15 -20.18
C GLY A 135 29.82 -39.51 -20.15
N THR A 136 29.11 -40.53 -20.63
CA THR A 136 29.60 -41.60 -21.54
C THR A 136 28.40 -42.21 -22.22
#